data_AF-A0A2M7JQ36-F1
#
_entry.id   AF-A0A2M7JQ36-F1
#
_cell.length_a   1.000
_cell.length_b   1.000
_cell.length_c   1.000
_cell.angle_alpha   90.00
_cell.angle_beta   90.00
_cell.angle_gamma   90.00
#
_symmetry.space_group_name_H-M   'P 1'
#
loop_
_entity.id
_entity.type
_entity.pdbx_description
1 polymer ?
#
loop_
_entity_poly.entity_id
_entity_poly.type
_entity_poly.pdbx_seq_one_letter_code
_entity_poly.pdbx_strand_id
1 'polypeptide(L)'
;MFCTNCGASNKDDAKLCGNCGESLSDVQIEEKVSRPRLLNDVSYLKKVDFLQAFFDFSFNQFASPKIMKFLYGLSILSAGLIALFFVMVGFKASTWFGIFALFIGAPLIFLLTVIYSRVLLEMILMIFRIADHMANISMSNIGVPDTEEKSESRDGIQWNI
;
A
#
# COMPACT_ATOMS: atom_id res chain seq x y z
N MET A 1 -29.20 -40.31 8.42
CA MET A 1 -28.67 -39.69 7.18
C MET A 1 -27.75 -40.65 6.43
N PHE A 2 -27.64 -40.53 5.11
CA PHE A 2 -26.73 -41.36 4.32
C PHE A 2 -25.37 -40.67 4.16
N CYS A 3 -24.29 -41.43 4.35
CA CYS A 3 -22.94 -40.93 4.13
C CYS A 3 -22.70 -40.68 2.63
N THR A 4 -22.27 -39.47 2.26
CA THR A 4 -21.97 -39.10 0.87
C THR A 4 -20.68 -39.75 0.34
N ASN A 5 -19.83 -40.24 1.23
CA ASN A 5 -18.58 -40.92 0.87
C ASN A 5 -18.81 -42.42 0.58
N CYS A 6 -19.37 -43.19 1.53
CA CYS A 6 -19.53 -44.64 1.38
C CYS A 6 -20.97 -45.15 1.18
N GLY A 7 -21.97 -44.27 1.23
CA GLY A 7 -23.39 -44.62 1.06
C GLY A 7 -24.05 -45.31 2.26
N ALA A 8 -23.33 -45.56 3.36
CA ALA A 8 -23.90 -46.20 4.54
C ALA A 8 -24.97 -45.33 5.22
N SER A 9 -26.03 -45.97 5.74
CA SER A 9 -27.06 -45.32 6.55
C SER A 9 -26.57 -45.15 7.98
N ASN A 10 -26.49 -43.91 8.46
CA ASN A 10 -26.14 -43.57 9.83
C ASN A 10 -27.34 -42.92 10.53
N LYS A 11 -27.33 -42.89 11.86
CA LYS A 11 -28.32 -42.13 12.63
C LYS A 11 -28.27 -40.65 12.25
N ASP A 12 -29.40 -39.99 12.40
CA ASP A 12 -29.60 -38.57 12.10
C ASP A 12 -28.83 -37.61 13.03
N ASP A 13 -28.33 -38.08 14.17
CA ASP A 13 -27.46 -37.35 15.10
C ASP A 13 -25.97 -37.77 15.05
N ALA A 14 -25.62 -38.69 14.14
CA ALA A 14 -24.27 -39.25 14.07
C ALA A 14 -23.28 -38.26 13.44
N LYS A 15 -22.31 -37.77 14.22
CA LYS A 15 -21.27 -36.83 13.75
C LYS A 15 -20.24 -37.46 12.79
N LEU A 16 -20.12 -38.78 12.82
CA LEU A 16 -19.17 -39.58 12.04
C LEU A 16 -19.86 -40.81 11.49
N CYS A 17 -19.46 -41.23 10.29
CA CYS A 17 -19.96 -42.47 9.71
C CYS A 17 -19.35 -43.69 10.41
N GLY A 18 -20.18 -44.59 10.94
CA GLY A 18 -19.73 -45.80 11.63
C GLY A 18 -19.09 -46.87 10.73
N ASN A 19 -19.15 -46.70 9.41
CA ASN A 19 -18.58 -47.65 8.43
C ASN A 19 -17.24 -47.17 7.86
N CYS A 20 -17.15 -45.94 7.36
CA CYS A 20 -15.94 -45.42 6.70
C CYS A 20 -15.21 -44.32 7.50
N GLY A 21 -15.77 -43.84 8.61
CA GLY A 21 -15.14 -42.82 9.46
C GLY A 21 -15.26 -41.36 8.97
N GLU A 22 -16.00 -41.10 7.88
CA GLU A 22 -16.18 -39.76 7.33
C GLU A 22 -17.00 -38.84 8.25
N SER A 23 -16.67 -37.55 8.31
CA SER A 23 -17.39 -36.56 9.12
C SER A 23 -18.72 -36.18 8.48
N LEU A 24 -19.81 -36.49 9.18
CA LEU A 24 -21.17 -36.10 8.82
C LEU A 24 -21.45 -34.80 9.56
N SER A 25 -21.01 -33.70 8.97
CA SER A 25 -20.84 -32.42 9.65
C SER A 25 -22.18 -31.79 10.06
N ASP A 26 -22.40 -31.73 11.37
CA ASP A 26 -23.28 -30.75 12.04
C ASP A 26 -22.43 -29.94 13.03
N VAL A 27 -22.00 -28.75 12.60
CA VAL A 27 -21.30 -27.80 13.48
C VAL A 27 -22.34 -26.88 14.11
N GLN A 28 -22.99 -27.38 15.16
CA GLN A 28 -23.52 -26.52 16.21
C GLN A 28 -22.35 -26.11 17.10
N ILE A 29 -21.86 -24.88 16.98
CA ILE A 29 -21.11 -24.23 18.07
C ILE A 29 -22.04 -23.20 18.69
N GLU A 30 -22.75 -23.63 19.75
CA GLU A 30 -23.10 -22.70 20.81
C GLU A 30 -21.83 -22.45 21.65
N GLU A 31 -21.26 -21.24 21.55
CA GLU A 31 -20.57 -20.65 22.70
C GLU A 31 -20.84 -19.13 22.75
N LYS A 32 -21.75 -18.76 23.66
CA LYS A 32 -21.95 -17.45 24.29
C LYS A 32 -22.08 -16.20 23.39
N VAL A 33 -23.29 -16.00 22.87
CA VAL A 33 -23.81 -14.67 22.54
C VAL A 33 -24.13 -13.90 23.84
N SER A 34 -23.13 -13.20 24.36
CA SER A 34 -23.37 -12.05 25.25
C SER A 34 -23.27 -10.78 24.42
N ARG A 35 -24.39 -10.06 24.34
CA ARG A 35 -24.69 -8.85 23.55
C ARG A 35 -23.49 -7.93 23.24
N PRO A 36 -23.35 -7.43 22.00
CA PRO A 36 -22.43 -6.33 21.71
C PRO A 36 -23.02 -5.02 22.26
N ARG A 37 -22.40 -4.44 23.29
CA ARG A 37 -22.60 -3.03 23.64
C ARG A 37 -21.44 -2.20 23.09
N LEU A 38 -21.76 -1.37 22.10
CA LEU A 38 -21.11 -0.10 21.72
C LEU A 38 -19.65 -0.22 21.29
N LEU A 39 -19.25 -0.20 20.01
CA LEU A 39 -19.68 0.66 18.89
C LEU A 39 -19.78 2.15 19.26
N ASN A 40 -18.80 2.66 20.02
CA ASN A 40 -18.62 4.12 20.13
C ASN A 40 -17.18 4.63 20.27
N ASP A 41 -16.16 3.81 19.99
CA ASP A 41 -14.74 4.24 20.09
C ASP A 41 -13.91 4.01 18.83
N VAL A 42 -14.54 3.70 17.68
CA VAL A 42 -13.81 3.56 16.40
C VAL A 42 -13.57 4.93 15.73
N SER A 43 -14.09 6.00 16.31
CA SER A 43 -13.98 7.36 15.76
C SER A 43 -12.81 8.15 16.34
N TYR A 44 -12.18 7.69 17.43
CA TYR A 44 -11.14 8.47 18.13
C TYR A 44 -9.71 7.97 17.90
N LEU A 45 -9.52 6.71 17.48
CA LEU A 45 -8.19 6.18 17.12
C LEU A 45 -7.74 6.52 15.70
N LYS A 46 -8.59 7.13 14.88
CA LYS A 46 -8.25 7.54 13.50
C LYS A 46 -7.35 8.79 13.43
N LYS A 47 -7.08 9.46 14.56
CA LYS A 47 -6.31 10.71 14.58
C LYS A 47 -4.82 10.52 14.87
N VAL A 48 -4.38 9.32 15.22
CA VAL A 48 -2.96 9.00 15.50
C VAL A 48 -2.27 8.24 14.37
N ASP A 49 -3.01 7.66 13.42
CA ASP A 49 -2.41 6.88 12.31
C ASP A 49 -1.64 7.71 11.28
N PHE A 50 -2.04 8.96 11.02
CA PHE A 50 -1.41 9.74 9.94
C PHE A 50 -0.01 10.18 10.34
N LEU A 51 0.15 10.84 11.49
CA LEU A 51 1.46 11.32 11.93
C LEU A 51 2.40 10.18 12.32
N GLN A 52 1.87 9.09 12.87
CA GLN A 52 2.67 7.91 13.19
C GLN A 52 3.15 7.19 11.91
N ALA A 53 2.37 7.18 10.83
CA ALA A 53 2.83 6.72 9.53
C ALA A 53 3.85 7.67 8.85
N PHE A 54 3.81 8.98 9.16
CA PHE A 54 4.83 9.95 8.68
C PHE A 54 6.15 9.89 9.45
N PHE A 55 6.11 9.49 10.73
CA PHE A 55 7.28 9.31 11.60
C PHE A 55 7.68 7.83 11.75
N ASP A 56 7.13 6.94 10.92
CA ASP A 56 7.66 5.59 10.80
C ASP A 56 8.96 5.63 10.00
N PHE A 57 10.07 5.90 10.69
CA PHE A 57 11.43 5.81 10.15
C PHE A 57 11.84 4.37 9.77
N SER A 58 10.92 3.40 9.90
CA SER A 58 11.04 2.08 9.31
C SER A 58 10.81 2.19 7.80
N PHE A 59 11.85 2.55 7.06
CA PHE A 59 11.86 2.64 5.58
C PHE A 59 11.68 1.27 4.87
N ASN A 60 10.94 0.33 5.47
CA ASN A 60 10.76 -1.04 4.98
C ASN A 60 9.55 -1.20 4.05
N GLN A 61 8.69 -0.19 3.94
CA GLN A 61 7.64 -0.11 2.92
C GLN A 61 7.74 1.21 2.14
N PHE A 62 7.89 1.07 0.82
CA PHE A 62 7.99 2.16 -0.14
C PHE A 62 6.88 3.21 0.06
N ALA A 63 7.31 4.47 0.22
CA ALA A 63 6.45 5.64 0.38
C ALA A 63 5.46 5.72 -0.81
N SER A 64 4.22 5.28 -0.59
CA SER A 64 3.21 5.18 -1.64
C SER A 64 3.03 6.53 -2.36
N PRO A 65 2.85 6.60 -3.69
CA PRO A 65 2.74 7.86 -4.44
C PRO A 65 1.70 8.85 -3.90
N LYS A 66 0.71 8.35 -3.15
CA LYS A 66 -0.29 9.15 -2.42
C LYS A 66 0.32 10.10 -1.39
N ILE A 67 1.40 9.71 -0.71
CA ILE A 67 2.09 10.51 0.31
C ILE A 67 2.78 11.74 -0.29
N MET A 68 3.14 11.70 -1.58
CA MET A 68 3.91 12.75 -2.24
C MET A 68 3.14 14.07 -2.35
N LYS A 69 1.82 14.01 -2.57
CA LYS A 69 0.97 15.22 -2.59
C LYS A 69 0.95 15.89 -1.21
N PHE A 70 0.96 15.10 -0.14
CA PHE A 70 1.03 15.62 1.21
C PHE A 70 2.41 16.20 1.51
N LEU A 71 3.50 15.52 1.13
CA LEU A 71 4.86 16.03 1.32
C LEU A 71 5.10 17.36 0.61
N TYR A 72 4.53 17.55 -0.58
CA TYR A 72 4.59 18.85 -1.25
C TYR A 72 3.89 19.95 -0.45
N GLY A 73 2.66 19.69 0.02
CA GLY A 73 1.93 20.62 0.88
C GLY A 73 2.70 20.96 2.16
N LEU A 74 3.31 19.95 2.78
CA LEU A 74 4.16 20.12 3.96
C LEU A 74 5.42 20.94 3.65
N SER A 75 6.05 20.75 2.48
CA SER A 75 7.21 21.54 2.07
C SER A 75 6.90 23.01 1.82
N ILE A 76 5.69 23.33 1.33
CA ILE A 76 5.26 24.73 1.16
C ILE A 76 5.07 25.37 2.54
N LEU A 77 4.45 24.65 3.47
CA LEU A 77 4.28 25.12 4.85
C LEU A 77 5.63 25.38 5.52
N SER A 78 6.57 24.43 5.39
CA SER A 78 7.91 24.56 5.96
C SER A 78 8.71 25.69 5.31
N ALA A 79 8.62 25.88 3.99
CA ALA A 79 9.24 27.00 3.29
C ALA A 79 8.73 28.35 3.83
N GLY A 80 7.43 28.48 4.12
CA GLY A 80 6.86 29.67 4.75
C GLY A 80 7.40 29.93 6.15
N LEU A 81 7.50 28.88 6.97
CA LEU A 81 8.08 28.95 8.33
C LEU A 81 9.56 29.34 8.30
N ILE A 82 10.35 28.76 7.39
CA ILE A 82 11.76 29.09 7.20
C ILE A 82 11.93 30.55 6.79
N ALA A 83 11.14 31.01 5.83
CA ALA A 83 11.18 32.40 5.37
C ALA A 83 10.80 33.38 6.51
N LEU A 84 9.75 33.08 7.29
CA LEU A 84 9.34 33.88 8.43
C LEU A 84 10.40 33.90 9.54
N PHE A 85 11.02 32.76 9.82
CA PHE A 85 12.13 32.65 10.77
C PHE A 85 13.33 33.47 10.32
N PHE A 86 13.68 33.43 9.02
CA PHE A 86 14.74 34.24 8.46
C PHE A 86 14.49 35.74 8.63
N VAL A 87 13.25 36.20 8.43
CA VAL A 87 12.87 37.61 8.67
C VAL A 87 13.05 37.98 10.15
N MET A 88 12.60 37.13 11.07
CA MET A 88 12.78 37.38 12.51
C MET A 88 14.26 37.49 12.89
N VAL A 89 15.10 36.56 12.43
CA VAL A 89 16.55 36.61 12.62
C VAL A 89 17.12 37.88 12.00
N GLY A 90 16.62 38.28 10.82
CA GLY A 90 17.08 39.47 10.12
C GLY A 90 16.85 40.77 10.89
N PHE A 91 15.65 40.95 11.46
CA PHE A 91 15.35 42.10 12.31
C PHE A 91 16.13 42.09 13.63
N LYS A 92 16.46 40.92 14.19
CA LYS A 92 17.32 40.82 15.38
C LYS A 92 18.77 41.22 15.08
N ALA A 93 19.23 41.04 13.85
CA ALA A 93 20.57 41.46 13.43
C ALA A 93 20.64 42.97 13.18
N SER A 94 19.72 43.54 12.38
CA SER A 94 19.57 44.99 12.22
C SER A 94 18.27 45.35 11.50
N THR A 95 17.79 46.58 11.70
CA THR A 95 16.57 47.09 11.03
C THR A 95 16.71 47.08 9.50
N TRP A 96 17.87 47.51 8.98
CA TRP A 96 18.13 47.56 7.54
C TRP A 96 18.13 46.16 6.91
N PHE A 97 18.82 45.21 7.56
CA PHE A 97 18.87 43.84 7.08
C PHE A 97 17.49 43.15 7.18
N GLY A 98 16.70 43.45 8.22
CA GLY A 98 15.33 42.95 8.34
C GLY A 98 14.42 43.40 7.19
N ILE A 99 14.52 44.66 6.75
CA ILE A 99 13.76 45.19 5.61
C ILE A 99 14.17 44.47 4.31
N PHE A 100 15.48 44.32 4.08
CA PHE A 100 15.97 43.54 2.92
C PHE A 100 15.50 42.08 2.98
N ALA A 101 15.56 41.45 4.15
CA ALA A 101 15.10 40.09 4.37
C ALA A 101 13.60 39.95 4.14
N LEU A 102 12.78 40.95 4.46
CA LEU A 102 11.33 40.89 4.25
C LEU A 102 10.94 40.98 2.76
N PHE A 103 11.54 41.91 2.01
CA PHE A 103 11.12 42.21 0.64
C PHE A 103 11.86 41.40 -0.42
N ILE A 104 13.14 41.11 -0.22
CA ILE A 104 13.97 40.38 -1.19
C ILE A 104 14.27 38.98 -0.66
N GLY A 105 14.80 38.89 0.57
CA GLY A 105 15.31 37.63 1.11
C GLY A 105 14.23 36.55 1.26
N ALA A 106 13.11 36.86 1.90
CA ALA A 106 12.05 35.91 2.22
C ALA A 106 11.33 35.40 0.97
N PRO A 107 10.91 36.25 0.00
CA PRO A 107 10.36 35.76 -1.26
C PRO A 107 11.35 34.88 -2.02
N LEU A 108 12.63 35.27 -2.04
CA LEU A 108 13.67 34.51 -2.73
C LEU A 108 13.89 33.13 -2.07
N ILE A 109 14.04 33.09 -0.74
CA ILE A 109 14.22 31.85 0.04
C ILE A 109 13.00 30.95 -0.09
N PHE A 110 11.79 31.51 0.02
CA PHE A 110 10.55 30.76 -0.12
C PHE A 110 10.48 30.09 -1.50
N LEU A 111 10.71 30.87 -2.56
CA LEU A 111 10.67 30.38 -3.93
C LEU A 111 11.75 29.33 -4.18
N LEU A 112 13.01 29.58 -3.76
CA LEU A 112 14.09 28.61 -3.90
C LEU A 112 13.78 27.30 -3.20
N THR A 113 13.26 27.37 -1.97
CA THR A 113 12.93 26.19 -1.16
C THR A 113 11.80 25.39 -1.82
N VAL A 114 10.75 26.06 -2.30
CA VAL A 114 9.62 25.40 -2.98
C VAL A 114 10.07 24.74 -4.29
N ILE A 115 10.89 25.42 -5.10
CA ILE A 115 11.44 24.84 -6.34
C ILE A 115 12.34 23.65 -6.02
N TYR A 116 13.24 23.79 -5.05
CA TYR A 116 14.11 22.71 -4.62
C TYR A 116 13.32 21.48 -4.18
N SER A 117 12.32 21.65 -3.31
CA SER A 117 11.43 20.57 -2.88
C SER A 117 10.66 19.96 -4.05
N ARG A 118 10.25 20.76 -5.05
CA ARG A 118 9.59 20.25 -6.26
C ARG A 118 10.50 19.32 -7.06
N VAL A 119 11.75 19.73 -7.30
CA VAL A 119 12.72 18.90 -8.02
C VAL A 119 12.99 17.61 -7.25
N LEU A 120 13.15 17.68 -5.92
CA LEU A 120 13.34 16.49 -5.11
C LEU A 120 12.16 15.51 -5.19
N LEU A 121 10.92 16.02 -5.11
CA LEU A 121 9.73 15.17 -5.23
C LEU A 121 9.60 14.58 -6.64
N GLU A 122 9.96 15.32 -7.69
CA GLU A 122 9.99 14.81 -9.06
C GLU A 122 11.01 13.67 -9.20
N MET A 123 12.21 13.80 -8.62
CA MET A 123 13.23 12.75 -8.60
C MET A 123 12.75 11.51 -7.83
N ILE A 124 12.12 11.70 -6.68
CA ILE A 124 11.58 10.60 -5.86
C ILE A 124 10.46 9.87 -6.62
N LEU A 125 9.54 10.61 -7.25
CA LEU A 125 8.48 10.04 -8.09
C LEU A 125 9.01 9.27 -9.29
N MET A 126 10.09 9.76 -9.91
CA MET A 126 10.75 9.05 -11.02
C MET A 126 11.26 7.67 -10.57
N ILE A 127 11.88 7.59 -9.40
CA ILE A 127 12.36 6.32 -8.83
C ILE A 127 11.19 5.37 -8.55
N PHE A 128 10.10 5.86 -7.95
CA PHE A 128 8.91 5.04 -7.71
C PHE A 128 8.25 4.54 -9.00
N ARG A 129 8.17 5.38 -10.03
CA ARG A 129 7.66 4.96 -11.35
C ARG A 129 8.50 3.82 -11.94
N ILE A 130 9.82 3.89 -11.83
CA ILE A 130 10.71 2.82 -12.31
C ILE A 130 10.48 1.53 -11.51
N ALA A 131 10.34 1.62 -10.18
CA ALA A 131 10.05 0.46 -9.33
C ALA A 131 8.72 -0.21 -9.70
N ASP A 132 7.67 0.58 -9.92
CA ASP A 132 6.35 0.08 -10.36
C ASP A 132 6.43 -0.59 -11.74
N HIS A 133 7.21 -0.03 -12.67
CA HIS A 133 7.41 -0.66 -13.98
C HIS A 133 8.11 -2.01 -13.87
N MET A 134 9.13 -2.17 -13.02
CA MET A 134 9.83 -3.44 -12.83
C MET A 134 8.94 -4.53 -12.20
N ALA A 135 8.07 -4.15 -11.25
CA ALA A 135 7.14 -5.08 -10.61
C ALA A 135 6.10 -5.66 -11.58
N ASN A 136 5.71 -4.90 -12.61
CA ASN A 136 4.75 -5.37 -13.61
C ASN A 136 5.41 -6.23 -14.71
N ILE A 137 6.70 -6.04 -14.98
CA ILE A 137 7.45 -6.82 -15.96
C ILE A 137 7.78 -8.24 -15.43
N SER A 138 7.98 -8.40 -14.13
CA SER A 138 8.15 -9.75 -13.54
C SER A 138 6.84 -10.55 -13.57
N MET A 139 5.69 -9.89 -13.51
CA MET A 139 4.38 -10.52 -13.67
C MET A 139 4.05 -10.87 -15.13
N SER A 140 4.56 -10.12 -16.11
CA SER A 140 4.42 -10.48 -17.53
C SER A 140 5.40 -11.57 -17.99
N ASN A 141 6.48 -11.82 -17.25
CA ASN A 141 7.46 -12.89 -17.54
C ASN A 141 7.17 -14.21 -16.82
N ILE A 142 6.08 -14.31 -16.04
CA ILE A 142 5.56 -15.58 -15.51
C ILE A 142 4.42 -16.04 -16.43
N GLY A 143 4.83 -16.61 -17.55
CA GLY A 143 4.01 -17.14 -18.63
C GLY A 143 4.90 -17.10 -19.87
N VAL A 144 5.57 -18.16 -20.28
CA VAL A 144 5.34 -19.60 -20.15
C VAL A 144 6.75 -20.22 -20.25
N PRO A 145 7.14 -21.26 -19.49
CA PRO A 145 8.30 -22.04 -19.90
C PRO A 145 7.95 -22.58 -21.28
N ASP A 146 8.70 -22.17 -22.31
CA ASP A 146 8.68 -22.76 -23.65
C ASP A 146 9.00 -24.25 -23.48
N THR A 147 7.97 -25.01 -23.13
CA THR A 147 8.00 -26.44 -23.15
C THR A 147 7.78 -26.73 -24.61
N GLU A 148 8.89 -26.84 -25.34
CA GLU A 148 8.93 -27.47 -26.66
C GLU A 148 8.42 -28.91 -26.50
N GLU A 149 7.10 -29.06 -26.34
CA GLU A 149 6.43 -30.33 -26.42
C GLU A 149 6.39 -30.70 -27.90
N LYS A 150 7.42 -31.45 -28.27
CA LYS A 150 7.54 -32.19 -29.53
C LYS A 150 6.30 -33.08 -29.72
N SER A 151 5.25 -32.55 -30.35
CA SER A 151 4.19 -33.37 -30.95
C SER A 151 4.66 -33.86 -32.33
N GLU A 152 5.61 -34.79 -32.30
CA GLU A 152 5.79 -35.72 -33.41
C GLU A 152 4.78 -36.85 -33.21
N SER A 153 3.63 -36.80 -33.91
CA SER A 153 2.87 -38.01 -34.25
C SER A 153 1.72 -37.71 -35.20
N ARG A 154 1.90 -38.21 -36.43
CA ARG A 154 0.87 -38.71 -37.37
C ARG A 154 -0.13 -37.67 -37.85
N ASP A 155 -0.07 -37.31 -39.12
CA ASP A 155 -0.82 -38.09 -40.11
C ASP A 155 -0.33 -37.82 -41.55
N GLY A 156 -0.14 -38.92 -42.29
CA GLY A 156 0.31 -38.90 -43.67
C GLY A 156 -0.73 -38.29 -44.59
N ILE A 157 -0.30 -37.35 -45.41
CA ILE A 157 -0.96 -37.04 -46.67
C ILE A 157 0.09 -37.13 -47.76
N GLN A 158 -0.03 -38.20 -48.54
CA GLN A 158 0.58 -38.30 -49.86
C GLN A 158 -0.10 -37.31 -50.79
N TRP A 159 0.67 -36.39 -51.37
CA TRP A 159 0.23 -35.67 -52.56
C TRP A 159 1.01 -36.22 -53.76
N ASN A 160 0.26 -36.97 -54.54
CA ASN A 160 0.60 -37.44 -55.88
C ASN A 160 0.46 -36.24 -56.84
N ILE A 161 1.54 -35.87 -57.55
CA ILE A 161 1.57 -35.22 -58.87
C ILE A 161 2.90 -35.60 -59.53
#